data_AF-A0A914WKW5-F1
#
_entry.id   AF-A0A914WKW5-F1
#
_cell.length_a   1.000
_cell.length_b   1.000
_cell.length_c   1.000
_cell.angle_alpha   90.00
_cell.angle_beta   90.00
_cell.angle_gamma   90.00
#
_symmetry.space_group_name_H-M   'P 1'
#
loop_
_entity.id
_entity.type
_entity.pdbx_description
1 polymer ?
#
loop_
_entity_poly.entity_id
_entity_poly.type
_entity_poly.pdbx_seq_one_letter_code
_entity_poly.pdbx_strand_id
1 'polypeptide(L)'
;MFVLCLSALVLATSLADESVNATEASDDGFFNNVDMANLLLDYNADWGPNKTVTVTLSTYIIHASWSNQKLKATLYFRQRWRDHRLAFVGSKDIQISSRFEIWEPDTFLTTSLKTSKSGDRFRRLSPDGTVFKSVKMTATVPCPTTVEQLWANDGVVSSAIFLDPSV
;
A
#
# COMPACT_ATOMS: atom_id res chain seq x y z
N MET A 1 6.04 7.26 15.21
CA MET A 1 5.20 8.23 14.48
C MET A 1 5.85 8.55 13.14
N PHE A 2 5.29 8.06 12.03
CA PHE A 2 5.76 8.38 10.67
C PHE A 2 4.79 9.35 10.00
N VAL A 3 5.31 10.42 9.41
CA VAL A 3 4.53 11.48 8.77
C VAL A 3 4.70 11.39 7.26
N LEU A 4 3.58 11.25 6.54
CA LEU A 4 3.56 11.43 5.09
C LEU A 4 3.04 12.84 4.80
N CYS A 5 3.93 13.73 4.35
CA CYS A 5 3.54 15.03 3.82
C CYS A 5 2.98 14.86 2.41
N LEU A 6 1.71 15.21 2.22
CA LEU A 6 1.10 15.32 0.92
C LEU A 6 1.14 16.79 0.49
N SER A 7 2.03 17.10 -0.45
CA SER A 7 1.95 18.31 -1.26
C SER A 7 1.25 17.96 -2.57
N ALA A 8 0.19 18.70 -2.91
CA ALA A 8 -0.49 18.58 -4.19
C ALA A 8 -0.47 19.95 -4.87
N LEU A 9 0.11 20.00 -6.07
CA LEU A 9 0.07 21.17 -6.94
C LEU A 9 -1.15 21.02 -7.85
N VAL A 10 -2.11 21.95 -7.75
CA VAL A 10 -3.32 21.93 -8.58
C VAL A 10 -3.00 22.59 -9.92
N LEU A 11 -2.59 21.80 -10.91
CA LEU A 11 -2.42 22.25 -12.30
C LEU A 11 -3.42 21.52 -13.21
N ALA A 12 -4.11 22.28 -14.06
CA ALA A 12 -4.93 21.74 -15.15
C ALA A 12 -4.04 21.48 -16.37
N THR A 13 -3.84 20.21 -16.75
CA THR A 13 -3.13 19.85 -17.99
C THR A 13 -3.81 18.68 -18.71
N SER A 14 -3.95 18.84 -20.03
CA SER A 14 -4.49 17.88 -21.00
C SER A 14 -3.55 16.70 -21.19
N LEU A 15 -4.10 15.48 -21.29
CA LEU A 15 -3.34 14.25 -21.52
C LEU A 15 -2.93 14.12 -23.00
N ALA A 16 -1.64 13.93 -23.24
CA ALA A 16 -1.13 13.25 -24.42
C ALA A 16 -0.79 11.81 -24.01
N ASP A 17 -1.33 10.84 -24.76
CA ASP A 17 -1.16 9.40 -24.55
C ASP A 17 0.06 8.91 -25.36
N GLU A 18 0.98 8.20 -24.73
CA GLU A 18 2.09 7.54 -25.41
C GLU A 18 2.10 6.06 -25.00
N SER A 19 1.67 5.20 -25.93
CA SER A 19 1.51 3.77 -25.76
C SER A 19 2.88 3.06 -25.71
N VAL A 20 3.21 2.45 -24.57
CA VAL A 20 4.39 1.58 -24.43
C VAL A 20 3.97 0.12 -24.69
N ASN A 21 4.49 -0.48 -25.76
CA ASN A 21 4.36 -1.91 -26.04
C ASN A 21 5.09 -2.73 -24.98
N ALA A 22 4.35 -3.57 -24.23
CA ALA A 22 4.93 -4.60 -23.38
C ALA A 22 5.21 -5.85 -24.25
N THR A 23 6.48 -6.21 -24.37
CA THR A 23 6.90 -7.51 -24.89
C THR A 23 6.59 -8.60 -23.84
N GLU A 24 5.76 -9.56 -24.23
CA GLU A 24 5.44 -10.74 -23.42
C GLU A 24 6.69 -11.63 -23.31
N ALA A 25 7.24 -11.74 -22.09
CA ALA A 25 8.30 -12.69 -21.78
C ALA A 25 7.66 -14.07 -21.53
N SER A 26 8.10 -15.06 -22.29
CA SER A 26 7.72 -16.47 -22.21
C SER A 26 7.94 -17.04 -20.79
N ASP A 27 6.86 -17.48 -20.16
CA ASP A 27 6.85 -18.12 -18.84
C ASP A 27 7.09 -19.63 -18.98
N ASP A 28 8.33 -20.08 -18.78
CA ASP A 28 8.65 -21.49 -18.64
C ASP A 28 8.18 -22.00 -17.26
N GLY A 29 7.01 -22.65 -17.26
CA GLY A 29 6.27 -23.11 -16.09
C GLY A 29 6.79 -24.38 -15.43
N PHE A 30 7.94 -24.35 -14.74
CA PHE A 30 8.40 -25.54 -13.98
C PHE A 30 9.03 -25.31 -12.59
N PHE A 31 9.03 -24.10 -12.03
CA PHE A 31 9.41 -23.90 -10.63
C PHE A 31 8.42 -22.96 -9.94
N ASN A 32 7.94 -23.34 -8.76
CA ASN A 32 7.02 -22.62 -7.85
C ASN A 32 5.55 -23.07 -7.84
N ASN A 33 5.28 -24.38 -7.95
CA ASN A 33 4.01 -24.91 -7.47
C ASN A 33 4.06 -25.06 -5.94
N VAL A 34 3.99 -23.95 -5.23
CA VAL A 34 3.96 -23.93 -3.76
C VAL A 34 2.53 -24.23 -3.31
N ASP A 35 2.36 -25.34 -2.61
CA ASP A 35 1.08 -25.66 -2.00
C ASP A 35 0.87 -24.79 -0.75
N MET A 36 0.17 -23.67 -0.96
CA MET A 36 -0.17 -22.73 0.09
C MET A 36 -1.03 -23.35 1.21
N ALA A 37 -1.85 -24.37 0.91
CA ALA A 37 -2.63 -25.02 1.95
C ALA A 37 -1.72 -25.79 2.91
N ASN A 38 -0.75 -26.52 2.36
CA ASN A 38 0.26 -27.22 3.14
C ASN A 38 1.19 -26.27 3.89
N LEU A 39 1.60 -25.15 3.28
CA LEU A 39 2.42 -24.14 3.95
C LEU A 39 1.71 -23.51 5.17
N LEU A 40 0.38 -23.46 5.14
CA LEU A 40 -0.43 -22.80 6.17
C LEU A 40 -1.09 -23.76 7.17
N LEU A 41 -0.83 -25.08 7.09
CA LEU A 41 -1.47 -26.09 7.95
C LEU A 41 -1.36 -25.78 9.45
N ASP A 42 -0.17 -25.37 9.90
CA ASP A 42 0.12 -25.02 11.30
C ASP A 42 0.29 -23.51 11.50
N TYR A 43 -0.07 -22.69 10.50
CA TYR A 43 0.13 -21.25 10.55
C TYR A 43 -0.98 -20.57 11.35
N ASN A 44 -0.59 -19.85 12.40
CA ASN A 44 -1.50 -18.97 13.14
C ASN A 44 -1.31 -17.51 12.72
N ALA A 45 -2.34 -16.94 12.10
CA ALA A 45 -2.38 -15.55 11.63
C ALA A 45 -2.62 -14.53 12.75
N ASP A 46 -3.08 -14.94 13.93
CA ASP A 46 -3.36 -14.04 15.05
C ASP A 46 -2.08 -13.48 15.68
N TRP A 47 -0.95 -14.18 15.53
CA TRP A 47 0.32 -13.80 16.14
C TRP A 47 1.36 -13.47 15.07
N GLY A 48 2.05 -12.35 15.28
CA GLY A 48 3.15 -11.93 14.42
C GLY A 48 4.34 -12.88 14.48
N PRO A 49 5.23 -12.84 13.47
CA PRO A 49 6.41 -13.71 13.43
C PRO A 49 7.39 -13.48 14.58
N ASN A 50 7.38 -12.31 15.20
CA ASN A 50 8.27 -11.98 16.31
C ASN A 50 7.62 -10.88 17.19
N LYS A 51 8.17 -10.66 18.38
CA LYS A 51 7.77 -9.56 19.29
C LYS A 51 7.91 -8.19 18.63
N THR A 52 8.92 -8.01 17.79
CA THR A 52 9.12 -6.79 17.01
C THR A 52 9.25 -7.15 15.54
N VAL A 53 8.44 -6.51 14.69
CA VAL A 53 8.45 -6.71 13.24
C VAL A 53 8.78 -5.39 12.57
N THR A 54 9.81 -5.38 11.73
CA THR A 54 10.11 -4.23 10.89
C THR A 54 9.22 -4.24 9.67
N VAL A 55 8.45 -3.17 9.49
CA VAL A 55 7.56 -2.98 8.35
C VAL A 55 8.05 -1.80 7.54
N THR A 56 8.41 -2.04 6.28
CA THR A 56 8.76 -0.99 5.32
C THR A 56 7.50 -0.52 4.62
N LEU A 57 7.24 0.78 4.69
CA LEU A 57 6.08 1.42 4.08
C LEU A 57 6.50 2.17 2.81
N SER A 58 5.69 2.06 1.76
CA SER A 58 5.86 2.81 0.52
C SER A 58 4.49 3.23 0.00
N THR A 59 4.40 4.43 -0.56
CA THR A 59 3.15 4.96 -1.08
C THR A 59 3.32 5.51 -2.47
N TYR A 60 2.31 5.32 -3.31
CA TYR A 60 2.24 5.92 -4.64
C TYR A 60 0.90 6.61 -4.81
N ILE A 61 0.91 7.93 -5.03
CA ILE A 61 -0.29 8.74 -5.19
C ILE A 61 -0.78 8.60 -6.63
N ILE A 62 -2.04 8.22 -6.78
CA ILE A 62 -2.70 8.09 -8.09
C ILE A 62 -3.40 9.41 -8.43
N HIS A 63 -4.12 9.97 -7.47
CA HIS A 63 -4.90 11.19 -7.65
C HIS A 63 -5.10 11.90 -6.32
N ALA A 64 -5.05 13.23 -6.32
CA ALA A 64 -5.37 14.05 -5.17
C ALA A 64 -6.29 15.21 -5.59
N SER A 65 -7.28 15.52 -4.77
CA SER A 65 -8.12 16.71 -4.94
C SER A 65 -8.35 17.40 -3.60
N TRP A 66 -8.40 18.73 -3.64
CA TRP A 66 -8.73 19.57 -2.49
C TRP A 66 -10.10 20.21 -2.70
N SER A 67 -10.95 20.15 -1.69
CA SER A 67 -12.26 20.83 -1.68
C SER A 67 -12.71 21.03 -0.24
N ASN A 68 -13.34 22.16 0.07
CA ASN A 68 -13.92 22.44 1.40
C ASN A 68 -12.96 22.12 2.56
N GLN A 69 -11.70 22.59 2.45
CA GLN A 69 -10.65 22.37 3.47
C GLN A 69 -10.37 20.89 3.76
N LYS A 70 -10.58 20.01 2.77
CA LYS A 70 -10.31 18.58 2.85
C LYS A 70 -9.49 18.16 1.64
N LEU A 71 -8.42 17.42 1.90
CA LEU A 71 -7.62 16.78 0.87
C LEU A 71 -8.06 15.32 0.75
N LYS A 72 -8.56 14.95 -0.44
CA LYS A 72 -8.92 13.58 -0.79
C LYS A 72 -7.84 13.00 -1.69
N ALA A 73 -7.10 12.01 -1.20
CA ALA A 73 -6.03 11.34 -1.94
C ALA A 73 -6.37 9.87 -2.17
N THR A 74 -6.21 9.40 -3.41
CA THR A 74 -6.26 7.99 -3.79
C THR A 74 -4.84 7.53 -4.07
N LEU A 75 -4.39 6.48 -3.40
CA LEU A 75 -3.02 6.01 -3.44
C LEU A 75 -2.93 4.48 -3.32
N TYR A 76 -1.81 3.92 -3.78
CA TYR A 76 -1.39 2.57 -3.40
C TYR A 76 -0.59 2.66 -2.10
N PHE A 77 -1.07 1.97 -1.08
CA PHE A 77 -0.39 1.79 0.18
C PHE A 77 0.28 0.43 0.18
N ARG A 78 1.61 0.43 0.30
CA ARG A 78 2.43 -0.76 0.19
C ARG A 78 3.14 -1.02 1.51
N GLN A 79 3.05 -2.25 1.97
CA GLN A 79 3.71 -2.75 3.16
C GLN A 79 4.62 -3.90 2.76
N ARG A 80 5.81 -3.93 3.34
CA ARG A 80 6.74 -5.05 3.21
C ARG A 80 7.23 -5.46 4.59
N TRP A 81 7.11 -6.74 4.92
CA TRP A 81 7.61 -7.31 6.17
C TRP A 81 8.15 -8.72 5.93
N ARG A 82 8.91 -9.25 6.89
CA ARG A 82 9.43 -10.62 6.83
C ARG A 82 8.70 -11.50 7.84
N ASP A 83 8.15 -12.61 7.39
CA ASP A 83 7.59 -13.69 8.21
C ASP A 83 8.28 -15.00 7.85
N HIS A 84 9.19 -15.44 8.71
CA HIS A 84 10.00 -16.63 8.46
C HIS A 84 9.18 -17.94 8.44
N ARG A 85 7.97 -17.94 9.01
CA ARG A 85 7.05 -19.09 9.00
C ARG A 85 6.46 -19.34 7.60
N LEU A 86 6.49 -18.32 6.74
CA LEU A 86 6.04 -18.39 5.35
C LEU A 86 7.19 -18.68 4.37
N ALA A 87 8.39 -18.99 4.85
CA ALA A 87 9.50 -19.35 3.96
C ALA A 87 9.20 -20.68 3.25
N PHE A 88 9.56 -20.76 1.97
CA PHE A 88 9.34 -21.94 1.15
C PHE A 88 10.52 -22.18 0.20
N VAL A 89 10.65 -23.42 -0.26
CA VAL A 89 11.67 -23.77 -1.26
C VAL A 89 11.15 -23.40 -2.64
N GLY A 90 11.75 -22.38 -3.25
CA GLY A 90 11.42 -21.90 -4.59
C GLY A 90 12.38 -20.81 -5.05
N SER A 91 12.31 -20.46 -6.33
CA SER A 91 13.25 -19.52 -6.95
C SER A 91 12.62 -18.19 -7.36
N LYS A 92 11.28 -18.10 -7.37
CA LYS A 92 10.57 -16.84 -7.66
C LYS A 92 9.50 -16.58 -6.61
N ASP A 93 9.08 -15.32 -6.58
CA ASP A 93 7.97 -14.86 -5.78
C ASP A 93 6.65 -15.49 -6.26
N ILE A 94 5.75 -15.80 -5.32
CA ILE A 94 4.41 -16.32 -5.61
C ILE A 94 3.35 -15.31 -5.18
N GLN A 95 2.20 -15.29 -5.87
CA GLN A 95 1.06 -14.47 -5.48
C GLN A 95 0.19 -15.23 -4.47
N ILE A 96 -0.12 -14.59 -3.34
CA ILE A 96 -1.03 -15.14 -2.33
C ILE A 96 -2.45 -14.70 -2.68
N SER A 97 -3.33 -15.67 -2.92
CA SER A 97 -4.77 -15.41 -3.11
C SER A 97 -5.40 -14.76 -1.87
N SER A 98 -6.45 -13.96 -2.07
CA SER A 98 -7.22 -13.33 -0.99
C SER A 98 -7.82 -14.33 0.01
N ARG A 99 -8.04 -15.58 -0.43
CA ARG A 99 -8.63 -16.68 0.37
C ARG A 99 -7.74 -17.17 1.52
N PHE A 100 -6.43 -16.95 1.43
CA PHE A 100 -5.50 -17.38 2.46
C PHE A 100 -5.30 -16.24 3.45
N GLU A 101 -5.49 -16.54 4.74
CA GLU A 101 -5.24 -15.61 5.82
C GLU A 101 -3.80 -15.78 6.31
N ILE A 102 -3.08 -14.67 6.35
CA ILE A 102 -1.73 -14.58 6.91
C ILE A 102 -1.73 -13.45 7.91
N TRP A 103 -0.80 -13.47 8.87
CA TRP A 103 -0.60 -12.34 9.76
C TRP A 103 -0.24 -11.11 8.93
N GLU A 104 -0.91 -10.00 9.20
CA GLU A 104 -0.63 -8.72 8.57
C GLU A 104 -0.41 -7.67 9.66
N PRO A 105 0.54 -6.74 9.48
CA PRO A 105 0.76 -5.69 10.47
C PRO A 105 -0.44 -4.74 10.51
N ASP A 106 -0.91 -4.50 11.72
CA ASP A 106 -1.97 -3.54 12.00
C ASP A 106 -1.44 -2.12 11.81
N THR A 107 -1.60 -1.58 10.60
CA THR A 107 -1.26 -0.19 10.29
C THR A 107 -2.52 0.58 9.97
N PHE A 108 -2.84 1.54 10.83
CA PHE A 108 -4.00 2.41 10.70
C PHE A 108 -3.59 3.83 10.31
N LEU A 109 -4.50 4.48 9.58
CA LEU A 109 -4.39 5.90 9.24
C LEU A 109 -5.13 6.68 10.33
N THR A 110 -4.41 7.35 11.21
CA THR A 110 -5.00 7.98 12.40
C THR A 110 -5.59 9.36 12.12
N THR A 111 -5.09 10.08 11.11
CA THR A 111 -5.59 11.43 10.78
C THR A 111 -6.63 11.50 9.66
N SER A 112 -6.98 10.37 9.08
CA SER A 112 -8.01 10.33 8.05
C SER A 112 -9.41 10.43 8.66
N LEU A 113 -10.17 11.45 8.25
CA LEU A 113 -11.59 11.60 8.55
C LEU A 113 -12.41 10.43 7.96
N LYS A 114 -11.97 9.92 6.81
CA LYS A 114 -12.56 8.76 6.14
C LYS A 114 -11.48 8.01 5.38
N THR A 115 -11.48 6.69 5.52
CA THR A 115 -10.69 5.78 4.69
C THR A 115 -11.62 4.84 3.97
N SER A 116 -11.29 4.52 2.74
CA SER A 116 -11.94 3.44 1.99
C SER A 116 -10.85 2.66 1.29
N LYS A 117 -10.72 1.39 1.66
CA LYS A 117 -9.78 0.46 1.03
C LYS A 117 -10.55 -0.30 -0.05
N SER A 118 -9.98 -0.44 -1.24
CA SER A 118 -10.52 -1.38 -2.22
C SER A 118 -10.46 -2.80 -1.64
N GLY A 119 -11.44 -3.64 -1.98
CA GLY A 119 -11.43 -5.06 -1.61
C GLY A 119 -10.30 -5.85 -2.27
N ASP A 120 -9.76 -5.33 -3.37
CA ASP A 120 -8.62 -5.93 -4.06
C ASP A 120 -7.31 -5.70 -3.29
N ARG A 121 -6.71 -6.81 -2.85
CA ARG A 121 -5.51 -6.85 -2.02
C ARG A 121 -4.48 -7.71 -2.76
N PHE A 122 -3.52 -7.04 -3.39
CA PHE A 122 -2.41 -7.75 -4.01
C PHE A 122 -1.40 -8.13 -2.92
N ARG A 123 -1.14 -9.44 -2.78
CA ARG A 123 -0.13 -9.99 -1.87
C ARG A 123 0.82 -10.90 -2.61
N ARG A 124 2.11 -10.72 -2.36
CA ARG A 124 3.18 -11.50 -2.96
C ARG A 124 4.13 -11.98 -1.87
N LEU A 125 4.60 -13.22 -1.99
CA LEU A 125 5.50 -13.86 -1.04
C LEU A 125 6.79 -14.26 -1.75
N SER A 126 7.91 -13.81 -1.20
CA SER A 126 9.24 -14.23 -1.63
C SER A 126 9.66 -15.53 -0.93
N PRO A 127 10.53 -16.36 -1.53
CA PRO A 127 10.95 -17.65 -0.95
C PRO A 127 11.53 -17.54 0.47
N ASP A 128 12.11 -16.40 0.80
CA ASP A 128 12.71 -16.11 2.10
C ASP A 128 11.69 -15.73 3.20
N GLY A 129 10.39 -15.76 2.89
CA GLY A 129 9.31 -15.37 3.79
C GLY A 129 8.99 -13.86 3.78
N THR A 130 9.57 -13.08 2.86
CA THR A 130 9.23 -11.66 2.72
C THR A 130 7.86 -11.51 2.06
N VAL A 131 6.95 -10.82 2.74
CA VAL A 131 5.61 -10.50 2.22
C VAL A 131 5.61 -9.08 1.71
N PHE A 132 5.08 -8.90 0.49
CA PHE A 132 4.73 -7.61 -0.09
C PHE A 132 3.22 -7.53 -0.23
N LYS A 133 2.62 -6.47 0.32
CA LYS A 133 1.18 -6.19 0.22
C LYS A 133 0.99 -4.81 -0.40
N SER A 134 0.09 -4.71 -1.37
CA SER A 134 -0.32 -3.45 -1.99
C SER A 134 -1.84 -3.35 -2.00
N VAL A 135 -2.36 -2.26 -1.46
CA VAL A 135 -3.80 -1.99 -1.41
C VAL A 135 -4.07 -0.59 -1.97
N LYS A 136 -5.04 -0.49 -2.87
CA LYS A 136 -5.57 0.82 -3.29
C LYS A 136 -6.45 1.36 -2.18
N MET A 137 -6.15 2.56 -1.70
CA MET A 137 -6.95 3.24 -0.68
C MET A 137 -7.25 4.68 -1.10
N THR A 138 -8.39 5.16 -0.63
CA THR A 138 -8.75 6.58 -0.68
C THR A 138 -8.84 7.09 0.74
N ALA A 139 -8.03 8.10 1.06
CA ALA A 139 -8.01 8.78 2.35
C ALA A 139 -8.50 10.22 2.18
N THR A 140 -9.34 10.67 3.11
CA THR A 140 -9.72 12.08 3.23
C THR A 140 -9.14 12.63 4.52
N VAL A 141 -8.29 13.63 4.44
CA VAL A 141 -7.66 14.29 5.59
C VAL A 141 -8.10 15.75 5.72
N PRO A 142 -8.17 16.30 6.93
CA PRO A 142 -8.38 17.74 7.13
C PRO A 142 -7.21 18.52 6.55
N CYS A 143 -7.50 19.57 5.79
CA CYS A 143 -6.50 20.47 5.23
C CYS A 143 -7.00 21.91 5.47
N PRO A 144 -6.61 22.57 6.58
CA PRO A 144 -7.17 23.86 7.02
C PRO A 144 -6.77 25.04 6.14
N THR A 145 -6.21 24.80 4.95
CA THR A 145 -5.89 25.83 3.97
C THR A 145 -7.17 26.53 3.49
N THR A 146 -7.19 27.85 3.62
CA THR A 146 -8.26 28.71 3.09
C THR A 146 -8.04 29.03 1.61
N VAL A 147 -9.06 29.58 0.94
CA VAL A 147 -8.95 29.97 -0.47
C VAL A 147 -7.93 31.09 -0.63
N GLU A 148 -7.87 32.04 0.30
CA GLU A 148 -6.92 33.15 0.31
C GLU A 148 -5.48 32.63 0.41
N GLN A 149 -5.24 31.64 1.28
CA GLN A 149 -3.93 30.98 1.40
C GLN A 149 -3.57 30.18 0.16
N LEU A 150 -4.56 29.60 -0.53
CA LEU A 150 -4.32 28.90 -1.79
C LEU A 150 -3.76 29.84 -2.86
N TRP A 151 -4.34 31.04 -3.00
CA TRP A 151 -3.84 32.07 -3.93
C TRP A 151 -2.47 32.61 -3.52
N ALA A 152 -2.24 32.79 -2.22
CA ALA A 152 -0.96 33.27 -1.70
C ALA A 152 0.19 32.25 -1.86
N ASN A 153 -0.14 30.96 -1.99
CA ASN A 153 0.82 29.86 -2.08
C ASN A 153 0.88 29.24 -3.49
N ASP A 154 0.58 30.00 -4.55
CA ASP A 154 0.64 29.52 -5.94
C ASP A 154 -0.14 28.22 -6.19
N GLY A 155 -1.29 28.04 -5.52
CA GLY A 155 -2.12 26.85 -5.66
C GLY A 155 -1.64 25.62 -4.88
N VAL A 156 -0.67 25.78 -3.97
CA VAL A 156 -0.14 24.68 -3.13
C VAL A 156 -0.98 24.50 -1.86
N VAL A 157 -1.43 23.27 -1.64
CA VAL A 157 -2.02 22.81 -0.37
C VAL A 157 -1.13 21.80 0.30
N SER A 158 -1.12 21.80 1.64
CA SER A 158 -0.32 20.87 2.45
C SER A 158 -1.17 20.21 3.51
N SER A 159 -1.04 18.89 3.63
CA SER A 159 -1.66 18.12 4.71
C SER A 159 -0.81 16.89 5.04
N ALA A 160 -0.95 16.38 6.26
CA ALA A 160 -0.24 15.21 6.74
C ALA A 160 -1.17 14.00 6.95
N ILE A 161 -0.75 12.85 6.45
CA ILE A 161 -1.31 11.55 6.85
C ILE A 161 -0.37 10.95 7.90
N PHE A 162 -0.92 10.63 9.07
CA PHE A 162 -0.19 9.94 10.11
C PHE A 162 -0.54 8.46 10.07
N LEU A 163 0.52 7.65 10.14
CA LEU A 163 0.45 6.20 10.19
C LEU A 163 0.85 5.77 11.60
N ASP A 164 -0.01 4.97 12.21
CA ASP A 164 0.26 4.38 13.51
C ASP A 164 0.23 2.86 13.38
N PRO A 165 1.35 2.17 13.68
CA PRO A 165 1.27 0.76 14.00
C PRO A 165 0.54 0.65 15.35
N SER A 166 -0.61 -0.02 15.41
CA SER A 166 -1.29 -0.17 16.70
C SER A 166 -0.38 -0.90 17.69
N VAL A 167 -0.42 -0.40 18.93
CA VAL A 167 0.35 -0.84 20.11
C VAL A 167 0.16 -2.33 20.38
#